data_AF-A0A2M7ZL84-F1
#
_entry.id   AF-A0A2M7ZL84-F1
#
_cell.length_a   1.000
_cell.length_b   1.000
_cell.length_c   1.000
_cell.angle_alpha   90.00
_cell.angle_beta   90.00
_cell.angle_gamma   90.00
#
_symmetry.space_group_name_H-M   'P 1'
#
loop_
_entity.id
_entity.type
_entity.pdbx_description
1 polymer ?
#
loop_
_entity_poly.entity_id
_entity_poly.type
_entity_poly.pdbx_seq_one_letter_code
_entity_poly.pdbx_strand_id
1 'polypeptide(L)'
;MKHLPEHQKGIIAIIIAAILWSTGGIFIKLTSLTPMQISFFRCAFAALIFLVVFNKELLKANIFTFINAGLYAAVLILYVIATKTTTAANAVFLQYTAPIYVLIFEPMINKTKYEKINIITIIICILGMTLFFTDKLSSGS
;
A
#
# COMPACT_ATOMS: atom_id res chain seq x y z
N MET A 1 2.93 -20.84 18.25
CA MET A 1 1.88 -20.74 17.21
C MET A 1 1.60 -22.07 16.47
N LYS A 2 1.84 -23.25 17.08
CA LYS A 2 1.59 -24.55 16.40
C LYS A 2 0.17 -25.12 16.59
N HIS A 3 -0.68 -24.49 17.41
CA HIS A 3 -2.01 -25.01 17.77
C HIS A 3 -3.20 -24.07 17.47
N LEU A 4 -3.00 -23.01 16.69
CA LEU A 4 -4.08 -22.12 16.28
C LEU A 4 -4.64 -22.55 14.91
N PRO A 5 -5.96 -22.57 14.69
CA PRO A 5 -6.56 -22.68 13.36
C PRO A 5 -5.97 -21.63 12.41
N GLU A 6 -5.74 -21.99 11.15
CA GLU A 6 -5.10 -21.11 10.14
C GLU A 6 -5.77 -19.72 10.04
N HIS A 7 -7.09 -19.66 10.24
CA HIS A 7 -7.84 -18.40 10.29
C HIS A 7 -7.41 -17.48 11.45
N GLN A 8 -7.18 -18.01 12.66
CA GLN A 8 -6.75 -17.22 13.81
C GLN A 8 -5.32 -16.69 13.64
N LYS A 9 -4.44 -17.47 13.00
CA LYS A 9 -3.10 -17.00 12.64
C LYS A 9 -3.17 -15.83 11.66
N GLY A 10 -4.06 -15.92 10.67
CA GLY A 10 -4.32 -14.83 9.71
C GLY A 10 -4.80 -13.56 10.39
N ILE A 11 -5.77 -13.67 11.31
CA ILE A 11 -6.26 -12.52 12.09
C ILE A 11 -5.14 -11.86 12.89
N ILE A 12 -4.33 -12.65 13.62
CA ILE A 12 -3.21 -12.12 14.40
C ILE A 12 -2.19 -11.42 13.50
N ALA A 13 -1.86 -12.00 12.34
CA ALA A 13 -0.96 -11.39 11.38
C ALA A 13 -1.49 -10.05 10.85
N ILE A 14 -2.79 -9.95 10.56
CA ILE A 14 -3.44 -8.71 10.12
C ILE A 14 -3.38 -7.64 11.24
N ILE A 15 -3.63 -8.01 12.49
CA ILE A 15 -3.56 -7.08 13.63
C ILE A 15 -2.13 -6.54 13.79
N ILE A 16 -1.13 -7.42 13.76
CA ILE A 16 0.28 -7.02 13.84
C ILE A 16 0.64 -6.10 12.66
N ALA A 17 0.22 -6.45 11.44
CA ALA A 17 0.46 -5.64 10.26
C ALA A 17 -0.18 -4.25 10.37
N ALA A 18 -1.42 -4.16 10.87
CA ALA A 18 -2.11 -2.89 11.07
C ALA A 18 -1.36 -1.99 12.05
N ILE A 19 -0.91 -2.52 13.19
CA ILE A 19 -0.14 -1.75 14.19
C ILE A 19 1.19 -1.26 13.60
N LEU A 20 1.93 -2.13 12.92
CA LEU A 20 3.20 -1.77 12.28
C LEU A 20 3.00 -0.72 11.18
N TRP A 21 1.93 -0.83 10.39
CA TRP A 21 1.69 0.09 9.29
C TRP A 21 1.22 1.47 9.77
N SER A 22 0.33 1.51 10.79
CA SER A 22 -0.12 2.77 11.40
C SER A 22 1.00 3.54 12.09
N THR A 23 1.96 2.85 12.72
CA THR A 23 3.13 3.49 13.34
C THR A 23 4.20 3.89 12.33
N GLY A 24 4.30 3.18 11.20
CA GLY A 24 5.28 3.45 10.14
C GLY A 24 5.21 4.87 9.58
N GLY A 25 4.02 5.41 9.35
CA GLY A 25 3.85 6.78 8.83
C GLY A 25 4.38 7.86 9.78
N ILE A 26 4.24 7.64 11.09
CA ILE A 26 4.75 8.54 12.14
C ILE A 26 6.28 8.52 12.12
N PHE A 27 6.89 7.33 12.08
CA PHE A 27 8.35 7.19 12.03
C PHE A 27 8.97 7.81 10.78
N ILE A 28 8.30 7.68 9.62
CA ILE A 28 8.73 8.35 8.38
C ILE A 28 8.77 9.86 8.59
N LYS A 29 7.77 10.46 9.26
CA LYS A 29 7.75 11.91 9.48
C LYS A 29 8.84 12.36 10.47
N LEU A 30 9.04 11.62 11.56
CA LEU A 30 9.97 11.97 12.65
C LEU A 30 11.45 11.80 12.31
N THR A 31 11.81 10.94 11.34
CA THR A 31 13.22 10.75 10.97
C THR A 31 13.76 11.93 10.16
N SER A 32 14.98 12.38 10.43
CA SER A 32 15.68 13.42 9.64
C SER A 32 16.20 12.91 8.29
N LEU A 33 16.04 11.62 8.00
CA LEU A 33 16.48 10.98 6.77
C LEU A 33 15.68 11.48 5.56
N THR A 34 16.37 11.58 4.42
CA THR A 34 15.74 11.88 3.13
C THR A 34 14.78 10.76 2.71
N PRO A 35 13.76 11.05 1.88
CA PRO A 35 12.83 10.03 1.37
C PRO A 35 13.56 8.83 0.74
N MET A 36 14.64 9.09 0.00
CA MET A 36 15.41 8.05 -0.67
C MET A 36 16.17 7.15 0.32
N GLN A 37 16.74 7.72 1.39
CA GLN A 37 17.39 6.94 2.44
C GLN A 37 16.39 6.05 3.19
N ILE A 38 15.20 6.57 3.49
CA ILE A 38 14.14 5.78 4.12
C ILE A 38 13.73 4.61 3.23
N SER A 39 13.50 4.87 1.94
CA SER A 39 13.17 3.83 0.96
C SER A 39 14.28 2.78 0.83
N PHE A 40 15.55 3.20 0.83
CA PHE A 40 16.70 2.30 0.82
C PHE A 40 16.69 1.34 2.01
N PHE A 41 16.56 1.87 3.23
CA PHE A 41 16.53 1.02 4.43
C PHE A 41 15.32 0.09 4.43
N ARG A 42 14.13 0.57 4.04
CA ARG A 42 12.92 -0.27 3.93
C ARG A 42 13.13 -1.44 2.98
N CYS A 43 13.70 -1.19 1.81
CA CYS A 43 14.00 -2.24 0.82
C CYS A 43 15.08 -3.20 1.33
N ALA A 44 16.12 -2.70 1.99
CA ALA A 44 17.19 -3.52 2.57
C ALA A 44 16.67 -4.45 3.67
N PHE A 45 15.86 -3.94 4.61
CA PHE A 45 15.23 -4.75 5.65
C PHE A 45 14.26 -5.76 5.06
N ALA A 46 13.44 -5.37 4.07
CA ALA A 46 12.55 -6.29 3.39
C ALA A 46 13.34 -7.43 2.72
N ALA A 47 14.39 -7.11 1.97
CA ALA A 47 15.24 -8.10 1.31
C ALA A 47 15.87 -9.07 2.33
N LEU A 48 16.36 -8.56 3.46
CA LEU A 48 16.94 -9.39 4.53
C LEU A 48 15.88 -10.32 5.13
N ILE A 49 14.69 -9.82 5.46
CA ILE A 49 13.59 -10.64 5.99
C ILE A 49 13.18 -11.70 4.97
N PHE A 50 13.02 -11.34 3.70
CA PHE A 50 12.68 -12.29 2.64
C PHE A 50 13.73 -13.40 2.51
N LEU A 51 15.02 -13.06 2.58
CA LEU A 51 16.10 -14.05 2.54
C LEU A 51 16.04 -15.02 3.73
N VAL A 52 15.79 -14.51 4.94
CA VAL A 52 15.73 -15.34 6.16
C VAL A 52 14.48 -16.23 6.19
N VAL A 53 13.34 -15.74 5.70
CA VAL A 53 12.05 -16.44 5.80
C VAL A 53 11.80 -17.40 4.64
N PHE A 54 12.15 -17.02 3.40
CA PHE A 54 11.71 -17.74 2.19
C PHE A 54 12.83 -18.51 1.46
N ASN A 55 14.10 -18.41 1.88
CA ASN A 55 15.22 -19.18 1.30
C ASN A 55 15.25 -19.18 -0.26
N LYS A 56 15.78 -20.24 -0.89
CA LYS A 56 16.09 -20.36 -2.34
C LYS A 56 14.87 -20.41 -3.28
N GLU A 57 13.64 -20.45 -2.79
CA GLU A 57 12.44 -20.44 -3.67
C GLU A 57 12.18 -19.07 -4.33
N LEU A 58 12.87 -18.02 -3.87
CA LEU A 58 12.80 -16.66 -4.42
C LEU A 58 13.26 -16.54 -5.89
N LEU A 59 13.98 -17.53 -6.42
CA LEU A 59 14.64 -17.44 -7.73
C LEU A 59 13.79 -17.95 -8.91
N LYS A 60 12.56 -18.42 -8.67
CA LYS A 60 11.60 -18.70 -9.75
C LYS A 60 10.91 -17.40 -10.18
N ALA A 61 11.69 -16.42 -10.63
CA ALA A 61 11.19 -15.12 -11.06
C ALA A 61 10.98 -15.11 -12.59
N ASN A 62 9.79 -14.69 -13.03
CA ASN A 62 9.51 -14.41 -14.43
C ASN A 62 9.73 -12.91 -14.72
N ILE A 63 9.84 -12.51 -15.98
CA ILE A 63 9.97 -11.10 -16.39
C ILE A 63 8.84 -10.23 -15.80
N PHE A 64 7.62 -10.77 -15.74
CA PHE A 64 6.46 -10.10 -15.12
C PHE A 64 6.65 -9.88 -13.61
N THR A 65 7.34 -10.79 -12.92
CA THR A 65 7.68 -10.63 -11.49
C THR A 65 8.59 -9.42 -11.29
N PHE A 66 9.60 -9.25 -12.15
CA PHE A 66 10.51 -8.10 -12.10
C PHE A 66 9.80 -6.79 -12.44
N ILE A 67 8.93 -6.77 -13.45
CA ILE A 67 8.13 -5.60 -13.79
C ILE A 67 7.24 -5.20 -12.60
N ASN A 68 6.53 -6.16 -12.01
CA ASN A 68 5.68 -5.91 -10.85
C ASN A 68 6.47 -5.42 -9.64
N ALA A 69 7.64 -6.00 -9.38
CA ALA A 69 8.53 -5.56 -8.31
C ALA A 69 9.02 -4.13 -8.53
N GLY A 70 9.38 -3.76 -9.77
CA GLY A 70 9.79 -2.41 -10.14
C GLY A 70 8.66 -1.38 -9.94
N LEU A 71 7.45 -1.69 -10.40
CA LEU A 71 6.28 -0.84 -10.19
C LEU A 71 5.95 -0.69 -8.70
N TYR A 72 6.00 -1.78 -7.93
CA TYR A 72 5.75 -1.74 -6.50
C TYR A 72 6.79 -0.91 -5.75
N ALA A 73 8.07 -1.02 -6.13
CA ALA A 73 9.13 -0.17 -5.59
C ALA A 73 8.88 1.32 -5.88
N ALA A 74 8.45 1.66 -7.09
CA ALA A 74 8.09 3.02 -7.46
C ALA A 74 6.93 3.55 -6.60
N VAL A 75 5.88 2.74 -6.37
CA VAL A 75 4.76 3.10 -5.47
C VAL A 75 5.25 3.37 -4.05
N LEU A 76 6.13 2.53 -3.50
CA LEU A 76 6.66 2.73 -2.15
C LEU A 76 7.52 4.00 -2.04
N ILE A 77 8.35 4.29 -3.05
CA ILE A 77 9.16 5.51 -3.07
C ILE A 77 8.25 6.75 -3.15
N LEU A 78 7.27 6.75 -4.05
CA LEU A 78 6.29 7.82 -4.17
C LEU A 78 5.49 8.01 -2.89
N TYR A 79 5.14 6.93 -2.19
CA TYR A 79 4.47 6.99 -0.89
C TYR A 79 5.33 7.68 0.17
N VAL A 80 6.62 7.36 0.27
CA VAL A 80 7.54 8.01 1.22
C VAL A 80 7.72 9.48 0.87
N ILE A 81 7.86 9.82 -0.42
CA ILE A 81 7.93 11.20 -0.88
C ILE A 81 6.66 11.96 -0.49
N ALA A 82 5.48 11.43 -0.82
CA ALA A 82 4.19 12.04 -0.48
C ALA A 82 3.99 12.21 1.03
N THR A 83 4.41 11.22 1.83
CA THR A 83 4.34 11.29 3.30
C THR A 83 5.27 12.35 3.88
N LYS A 84 6.40 12.61 3.24
CA LYS A 84 7.37 13.65 3.64
C LYS A 84 6.97 15.04 3.18
N THR A 85 6.37 15.18 1.99
CA THR A 85 5.92 16.47 1.46
C THR A 85 4.54 16.88 1.98
N THR A 86 3.74 15.94 2.47
CA THR A 86 2.39 16.18 3.00
C THR A 86 2.20 15.54 4.39
N THR A 87 0.97 15.18 4.76
CA THR A 87 0.70 14.41 5.98
C THR A 87 0.57 12.93 5.66
N ALA A 88 0.91 12.05 6.61
CA ALA A 88 0.70 10.61 6.45
C ALA A 88 -0.77 10.27 6.15
N ALA A 89 -1.72 11.05 6.71
CA ALA A 89 -3.14 10.92 6.42
C ALA A 89 -3.47 11.20 4.94
N ASN A 90 -2.91 12.27 4.37
CA ASN A 90 -3.15 12.63 2.97
C ASN A 90 -2.49 11.62 2.01
N ALA A 91 -1.30 11.11 2.35
CA ALA A 91 -0.62 10.09 1.55
C ALA A 91 -1.36 8.73 1.55
N VAL A 92 -1.93 8.31 2.68
CA VAL A 92 -2.77 7.09 2.75
C VAL A 92 -4.09 7.30 2.02
N PHE A 93 -4.69 8.48 2.14
CA PHE A 93 -5.92 8.81 1.42
C PHE A 93 -5.74 8.74 -0.11
N LEU A 94 -4.64 9.25 -0.65
CA LEU A 94 -4.30 9.11 -2.07
C LEU A 94 -4.10 7.65 -2.50
N GLN A 95 -3.81 6.73 -1.59
CA GLN A 95 -3.79 5.30 -1.90
C GLN A 95 -5.18 4.66 -1.82
N TYR A 96 -6.11 5.22 -1.04
CA TYR A 96 -7.49 4.76 -0.99
C TYR A 96 -8.27 5.08 -2.27
N THR A 97 -7.73 5.90 -3.16
CA THR A 97 -8.25 6.06 -4.53
C THR A 97 -7.80 4.91 -5.46
N ALA A 98 -6.88 4.03 -5.04
CA ALA A 98 -6.41 2.90 -5.83
C ALA A 98 -7.51 2.00 -6.42
N PRO A 99 -8.59 1.65 -5.67
CA PRO A 99 -9.71 0.88 -6.23
C PRO A 99 -10.37 1.55 -7.43
N ILE A 100 -10.42 2.89 -7.48
CA ILE A 100 -10.97 3.61 -8.65
C ILE A 100 -10.08 3.35 -9.85
N TYR A 101 -8.76 3.51 -9.70
CA TYR A 101 -7.83 3.26 -10.80
C TYR A 101 -7.91 1.80 -11.25
N VAL A 102 -8.00 0.84 -10.32
CA VAL A 102 -8.17 -0.58 -10.67
C VAL A 102 -9.47 -0.79 -11.44
N LEU A 103 -10.61 -0.26 -11.00
CA LEU A 103 -11.90 -0.43 -11.70
C LEU A 103 -11.95 0.22 -13.09
N ILE A 104 -11.09 1.21 -13.36
CA ILE A 104 -10.94 1.85 -14.68
C ILE A 104 -9.95 1.07 -15.56
N PHE A 105 -8.79 0.69 -15.01
CA PHE A 105 -7.72 0.05 -15.78
C PHE A 105 -7.91 -1.46 -15.96
N GLU A 106 -8.57 -2.15 -15.03
CA GLU A 106 -8.80 -3.60 -15.09
C GLU A 106 -9.58 -4.01 -16.35
N PRO A 107 -10.71 -3.37 -16.71
CA PRO A 107 -11.41 -3.67 -17.96
C PRO A 107 -10.60 -3.33 -19.21
N MET A 108 -9.74 -2.32 -19.15
CA MET A 108 -8.86 -1.93 -20.27
C MET A 108 -7.74 -2.95 -20.50
N ILE A 109 -7.15 -3.48 -19.44
CA ILE A 109 -6.05 -4.45 -19.49
C ILE A 109 -6.57 -5.87 -19.73
N ASN A 110 -7.61 -6.29 -19.01
CA ASN A 110 -8.20 -7.63 -19.13
C ASN A 110 -9.25 -7.75 -20.24
N LYS A 111 -9.61 -6.65 -20.92
CA LYS A 111 -10.64 -6.59 -21.97
C LYS A 111 -12.00 -7.14 -21.51
N THR A 112 -12.30 -7.07 -20.22
CA THR A 112 -13.59 -7.47 -19.64
C THR A 112 -14.64 -6.39 -19.88
N LYS A 113 -15.92 -6.76 -19.96
CA LYS A 113 -17.00 -5.79 -20.16
C LYS A 113 -17.22 -4.99 -18.88
N TYR A 114 -17.37 -3.67 -19.01
CA TYR A 114 -17.78 -2.82 -17.90
C TYR A 114 -19.17 -3.22 -17.43
N GLU A 115 -19.26 -3.79 -16.23
CA GLU A 115 -20.55 -4.04 -15.59
C GLU A 115 -21.08 -2.77 -14.92
N LYS A 116 -22.41 -2.59 -14.91
CA LYS A 116 -23.06 -1.43 -14.26
C LYS A 116 -22.69 -1.32 -12.78
N ILE A 117 -22.40 -2.44 -12.12
CA ILE A 117 -21.98 -2.48 -10.73
C ILE A 117 -20.61 -1.86 -10.49
N ASN A 118 -19.69 -1.94 -11.47
CA ASN A 118 -18.37 -1.30 -11.37
C ASN A 118 -18.50 0.23 -11.33
N ILE A 119 -19.42 0.79 -12.13
CA ILE A 119 -19.70 2.24 -12.16
C ILE A 119 -20.30 2.69 -10.82
N ILE A 120 -21.28 1.95 -10.29
CA ILE A 120 -21.88 2.24 -8.98
C ILE A 120 -20.81 2.19 -7.88
N THR A 121 -19.92 1.20 -7.92
CA THR A 121 -18.82 1.06 -6.96
C THR A 121 -17.85 2.24 -7.02
N ILE A 122 -17.47 2.69 -8.23
CA ILE A 122 -16.65 3.89 -8.40
C ILE A 122 -17.32 5.12 -7.78
N ILE A 123 -18.61 5.34 -8.06
CA ILE A 123 -19.36 6.48 -7.52
C ILE A 123 -19.39 6.43 -5.98
N ILE A 124 -19.69 5.27 -5.39
CA ILE A 124 -19.71 5.08 -3.93
C ILE A 124 -18.32 5.33 -3.33
N CYS A 125 -17.25 4.82 -3.95
CA CYS A 125 -15.88 5.07 -3.50
C CYS A 125 -15.53 6.56 -3.52
N ILE A 126 -15.87 7.27 -4.60
CA ILE A 126 -15.66 8.73 -4.71
C ILE A 126 -16.42 9.45 -3.60
N LEU A 127 -17.70 9.13 -3.39
CA LEU A 127 -18.53 9.75 -2.35
C LEU A 127 -18.00 9.49 -0.94
N GLY A 128 -17.58 8.26 -0.64
CA GLY A 128 -16.98 7.93 0.66
C GLY A 128 -15.70 8.71 0.89
N MET A 129 -14.85 8.83 -0.14
CA MET A 129 -13.62 9.60 -0.06
C MET A 129 -13.84 11.11 0.09
N THR A 130 -14.80 11.70 -0.63
CA THR A 130 -15.12 13.13 -0.48
C THR A 130 -15.65 13.45 0.91
N LEU A 131 -16.49 12.58 1.48
CA LEU A 131 -17.02 12.74 2.83
C LEU A 131 -15.91 12.75 3.90
N PHE A 132 -14.91 11.88 3.78
CA PHE A 132 -13.74 11.88 4.66
C PHE A 132 -12.82 13.10 4.48
N PHE A 133 -12.84 13.74 3.31
CA PHE A 133 -11.95 14.86 2.97
C PHE A 133 -12.50 16.21 3.45
N THR A 134 -13.83 16.39 3.48
CA THR A 134 -14.49 17.60 3.97
C THR A 134 -14.10 17.92 5.42
N ASP A 135 -13.90 16.91 6.26
CA ASP A 135 -13.46 17.09 7.66
C ASP A 135 -11.96 17.41 7.79
N LYS A 136 -11.10 16.91 6.91
CA LYS A 136 -9.64 17.06 7.03
C LYS A 136 -9.07 18.31 6.37
N LEU A 137 -9.79 18.93 5.43
CA LEU A 137 -9.40 20.21 4.82
C LEU A 137 -9.49 21.40 5.79
N SER A 138 -10.31 21.32 6.84
CA SER A 138 -10.51 22.41 7.82
C SER A 138 -9.59 22.35 9.04
N SER A 139 -8.88 21.24 9.27
CA SER A 139 -8.06 21.03 10.49
C SER A 139 -6.61 20.66 10.16
N GLY A 140 -6.03 21.37 9.20
CA GLY A 140 -4.59 21.35 8.93
C GLY A 140 -3.88 22.51 9.61
N SER A 141 -3.49 22.34 10.87
CA SER A 141 -2.33 23.00 11.47
C SER A 141 -1.11 22.11 11.31
#